data_AF-A0A1L9VP89-F1
#
_entry.id   AF-A0A1L9VP89-F1
#
_cell.length_a   1.000
_cell.length_b   1.000
_cell.length_c   1.000
_cell.angle_alpha   90.00
_cell.angle_beta   90.00
_cell.angle_gamma   90.00
#
_symmetry.space_group_name_H-M   'P 1'
#
loop_
_entity.id
_entity.type
_entity.pdbx_description
1 polymer ?
#
loop_
_entity_poly.entity_id
_entity_poly.type
_entity_poly.pdbx_seq_one_letter_code
_entity_poly.pdbx_strand_id
1 'polypeptide(L)'
;MTRTIYLALLNNGPKPAHYAIWIPKPNNHTLGKLLQVDGNPATGFHLQFARNYNIVTDTLSEYNLIPLAGVEDKYVADPVGTERSIDTIARDRLESVATVVKPPRRSAKPFDPEAPNC
;
A
#
# COMPACT_ATOMS: atom_id res chain seq x y z
N MET A 1 3.35 6.79 -21.01
CA MET A 1 4.11 7.88 -20.38
C MET A 1 4.74 7.32 -19.11
N THR A 2 5.43 8.13 -18.31
CA THR A 2 5.98 7.70 -17.02
C THR A 2 5.16 8.34 -15.92
N ARG A 3 4.69 7.55 -14.96
CA ARG A 3 3.99 8.02 -13.77
C ARG A 3 4.89 7.93 -12.54
N THR A 4 4.88 8.96 -11.71
CA THR A 4 5.60 8.95 -10.43
C THR A 4 4.84 8.10 -9.42
N ILE A 5 5.54 7.20 -8.75
CA ILE A 5 5.05 6.49 -7.57
C ILE A 5 5.64 7.13 -6.31
N TYR A 6 4.93 7.03 -5.20
CA TYR A 6 5.25 7.73 -3.96
C TYR A 6 5.33 6.74 -2.80
N LEU A 7 6.18 7.04 -1.82
CA LEU A 7 6.08 6.50 -0.48
C LEU A 7 5.04 7.32 0.25
N ALA A 8 3.95 6.69 0.65
CA ALA A 8 2.96 7.28 1.52
C ALA A 8 3.32 6.97 2.98
N LEU A 9 3.52 8.02 3.76
CA LEU A 9 3.69 7.97 5.20
C LEU A 9 2.37 8.38 5.82
N LEU A 10 1.65 7.42 6.37
CA LEU A 10 0.32 7.58 6.94
C LEU A 10 0.45 7.70 8.45
N ASN A 11 0.01 8.82 9.02
CA ASN A 11 0.05 9.04 10.46
C ASN A 11 -0.81 7.99 11.18
N ASN A 12 -0.26 7.39 12.23
CA ASN A 12 -0.90 6.33 13.02
C ASN A 12 -1.06 6.75 14.50
N GLY A 13 -1.23 8.04 14.75
CA GLY A 13 -1.37 8.63 16.07
C GLY A 13 -0.14 8.36 16.93
N PRO A 14 -0.27 7.72 18.11
CA PRO A 14 0.87 7.44 18.99
C PRO A 14 1.74 6.27 18.52
N LYS A 15 1.33 5.55 17.47
CA LYS A 15 2.07 4.40 16.93
C LYS A 15 3.01 4.85 15.80
N PRO A 16 4.05 4.06 15.46
CA PRO A 16 4.84 4.30 14.26
C PRO A 16 3.95 4.46 13.03
N ALA A 17 4.35 5.40 12.15
CA ALA A 17 3.65 5.68 10.91
C ALA A 17 3.49 4.40 10.07
N HIS A 18 2.35 4.28 9.42
CA HIS A 18 2.09 3.20 8.47
C HIS A 18 2.63 3.59 7.09
N TYR A 19 3.31 2.67 6.42
CA TYR A 19 3.94 2.92 5.13
C TYR A 19 3.24 2.16 4.02
N ALA A 20 3.06 2.84 2.90
CA ALA A 20 2.47 2.26 1.69
C ALA A 20 3.11 2.84 0.44
N ILE A 21 2.98 2.14 -0.68
CA ILE A 21 3.29 2.67 -2.00
C ILE A 21 2.01 3.26 -2.60
N TRP A 22 2.03 4.55 -2.90
CA TRP A 22 0.94 5.28 -3.54
C TRP A 22 1.21 5.47 -5.02
N ILE A 23 0.21 5.15 -5.84
CA ILE A 23 0.26 5.21 -7.29
C ILE A 23 -0.97 5.97 -7.78
N PRO A 24 -0.85 7.26 -8.12
CA PRO A 24 -1.98 8.03 -8.63
C PRO A 24 -2.39 7.56 -10.02
N LYS A 25 -3.65 7.77 -10.38
CA LYS A 25 -4.12 7.63 -11.76
C LYS A 25 -3.51 8.73 -12.64
N PRO A 26 -3.38 8.50 -13.95
CA PRO A 26 -2.99 9.56 -14.89
C PRO A 26 -3.93 10.76 -14.75
N ASN A 27 -3.36 11.97 -14.65
CA ASN A 27 -4.08 13.24 -14.53
C ASN A 27 -4.99 13.37 -13.29
N ASN A 28 -4.87 12.47 -12.31
CA ASN A 28 -5.61 12.58 -11.05
C ASN A 28 -4.69 12.22 -9.87
N HIS A 29 -4.34 13.24 -9.08
CA HIS A 29 -3.41 13.10 -7.97
C HIS A 29 -4.04 12.52 -6.70
N THR A 30 -5.37 12.48 -6.61
CA THR A 30 -6.09 12.04 -5.40
C THR A 30 -6.64 10.62 -5.53
N LEU A 31 -7.00 10.18 -6.73
CA LEU A 31 -7.51 8.84 -7.02
C LEU A 31 -6.42 7.95 -7.60
N GLY A 32 -6.31 6.72 -7.12
CA GLY A 32 -5.21 5.84 -7.49
C GLY A 32 -5.30 4.46 -6.89
N LYS A 33 -4.13 3.88 -6.65
CA LYS A 33 -3.96 2.60 -5.97
C LYS A 33 -2.97 2.75 -4.83
N LEU A 34 -3.27 2.08 -3.72
CA LEU A 34 -2.42 1.98 -2.55
C LEU A 34 -1.99 0.51 -2.38
N LEU A 35 -0.68 0.30 -2.36
CA LEU A 35 -0.05 -1.00 -2.10
C LEU A 35 0.52 -0.98 -0.69
N GLN A 36 0.03 -1.86 0.17
CA GLN A 36 0.43 -1.86 1.58
C GLN A 36 0.51 -3.26 2.15
N VAL A 37 1.21 -3.39 3.28
CA VAL A 37 1.17 -4.61 4.09
C VAL A 37 0.28 -4.34 5.29
N ASP A 38 -0.80 -5.09 5.42
CA ASP A 38 -1.76 -4.93 6.53
C ASP A 38 -1.79 -6.19 7.41
N GLY A 39 -2.20 -6.02 8.67
CA GLY A 39 -2.27 -7.09 9.65
C GLY A 39 -1.60 -6.74 10.98
N ASN A 40 -1.30 -7.77 11.76
CA ASN A 40 -0.73 -7.61 13.09
C ASN A 40 0.07 -8.86 13.52
N PRO A 41 0.90 -8.78 14.57
CA PRO A 41 1.72 -9.92 15.00
C PRO A 41 0.92 -11.18 15.37
N ALA A 42 -0.33 -11.04 15.83
CA ALA A 42 -1.17 -12.18 16.25
C ALA A 42 -1.79 -12.95 15.08
N THR A 43 -2.17 -12.27 13.99
CA THR A 43 -2.76 -12.91 12.80
C THR A 43 -1.77 -13.07 11.65
N GLY A 44 -0.62 -12.40 11.73
CA GLY A 44 0.31 -12.23 10.63
C GLY A 44 -0.08 -11.06 9.73
N PHE A 45 0.73 -10.84 8.70
CA PHE A 45 0.60 -9.74 7.77
C PHE A 45 0.35 -10.27 6.35
N HIS A 46 -0.31 -9.46 5.53
CA HIS A 46 -0.60 -9.78 4.14
C HIS A 46 -0.42 -8.55 3.25
N LEU A 47 0.00 -8.78 2.01
CA LEU A 47 0.08 -7.73 1.01
C LEU A 47 -1.33 -7.43 0.51
N GLN A 48 -1.69 -6.16 0.51
CA GLN A 48 -3.01 -5.66 0.16
C GLN A 48 -2.90 -4.63 -0.97
N PHE A 49 -3.78 -4.77 -1.95
CA PHE A 49 -3.95 -3.87 -3.09
C PHE A 49 -5.30 -3.16 -2.95
N ALA A 50 -5.28 -1.89 -2.54
CA ALA A 50 -6.46 -1.04 -2.57
C ALA A 50 -6.49 -0.24 -3.87
N ARG A 51 -7.50 -0.46 -4.71
CA ARG A 51 -7.63 0.17 -6.03
C ARG A 51 -8.85 1.09 -6.08
N ASN A 52 -8.79 2.11 -6.94
CA ASN A 52 -9.73 3.24 -6.89
C ASN A 52 -9.78 3.87 -5.48
N TYR A 53 -8.63 3.88 -4.80
CA TYR A 53 -8.47 4.49 -3.49
C TYR A 53 -8.32 6.00 -3.67
N ASN A 54 -9.07 6.78 -2.91
CA ASN A 54 -8.93 8.24 -2.86
C ASN A 54 -8.15 8.63 -1.61
N ILE A 55 -6.90 9.06 -1.77
CA ILE A 55 -6.02 9.35 -0.64
C ILE A 55 -6.48 10.53 0.23
N VAL A 56 -7.36 11.40 -0.27
CA VAL A 56 -7.91 12.51 0.51
C VAL A 56 -9.11 12.05 1.36
N THR A 57 -9.98 11.20 0.81
CA THR A 57 -11.24 10.84 1.47
C THR A 57 -11.22 9.48 2.16
N ASP A 58 -10.40 8.54 1.69
CA ASP A 58 -10.29 7.20 2.27
C ASP A 58 -9.19 7.11 3.34
N THR A 59 -8.31 8.10 3.43
CA THR A 59 -7.29 8.20 4.49
C THR A 59 -7.83 9.09 5.60
N LEU A 60 -8.05 8.52 6.79
CA LEU A 60 -8.60 9.26 7.94
C LEU A 60 -7.55 10.09 8.70
N SER A 61 -6.27 9.85 8.44
CA SER A 61 -5.15 10.50 9.12
C SER A 61 -4.35 11.39 8.16
N GLU A 62 -3.57 12.30 8.73
CA GLU A 62 -2.60 13.08 7.96
C GLU A 62 -1.60 12.15 7.26
N TYR A 63 -1.19 12.53 6.05
CA TYR A 63 -0.24 11.77 5.27
C TYR A 63 0.79 12.66 4.57
N ASN A 64 1.97 12.11 4.35
CA ASN A 64 3.02 12.72 3.53
C ASN A 64 3.34 11.81 2.34
N LEU A 65 3.49 12.42 1.16
CA LEU A 65 3.87 11.72 -0.07
C LEU A 65 5.28 12.10 -0.47
N ILE A 66 6.19 11.13 -0.44
CA ILE A 66 7.58 11.31 -0.89
C ILE A 66 7.73 10.65 -2.26
N PRO A 67 8.13 11.38 -3.32
CA PRO A 67 8.40 10.77 -4.62
C PRO A 67 9.45 9.66 -4.49
N LEU A 68 9.15 8.46 -4.98
CA LEU A 68 10.08 7.33 -4.96
C LEU A 68 10.77 7.14 -6.31
N ALA A 69 9.98 6.98 -7.37
CA ALA A 69 10.50 6.66 -8.70
C ALA A 69 9.47 6.95 -9.80
N GLY A 70 9.95 7.04 -11.04
CA GLY A 70 9.11 7.00 -12.23
C GLY A 70 8.94 5.57 -12.73
N VAL A 71 7.70 5.17 -13.05
CA VAL A 71 7.37 3.87 -13.64
C VAL A 71 6.64 4.09 -14.96
N GLU A 72 7.00 3.34 -16.00
CA GLU A 72 6.28 3.39 -17.27
C GLU A 72 4.83 2.92 -17.09
N ASP A 73 3.86 3.66 -17.65
CA ASP A 73 2.43 3.37 -17.51
C ASP A 73 2.05 1.97 -17.96
N LYS A 74 2.76 1.39 -18.94
CA LYS A 74 2.49 0.04 -19.45
C LYS A 74 2.61 -1.04 -18.37
N TYR A 75 3.29 -0.75 -17.25
CA TYR A 75 3.44 -1.67 -16.13
C TYR A 75 2.39 -1.47 -15.03
N VAL A 76 1.55 -0.44 -15.13
CA VAL A 76 0.54 -0.09 -14.13
C VAL A 76 -0.84 -0.10 -14.78
N ALA A 77 -1.68 -1.05 -14.39
CA ALA A 77 -3.05 -1.12 -14.88
C ALA A 77 -3.99 -0.33 -13.96
N ASP A 78 -4.74 0.59 -14.55
CA ASP A 78 -5.83 1.27 -13.85
C ASP A 78 -7.10 0.39 -13.92
N PRO A 79 -7.79 0.15 -12.80
CA PRO A 79 -8.97 -0.71 -12.77
C PRO A 79 -10.11 -0.13 -13.62
N VAL A 80 -10.86 -1.01 -14.27
CA VAL A 80 -12.09 -0.66 -15.00
C VAL A 80 -13.18 -0.32 -13.99
N GLY A 81 -13.80 0.84 -14.13
CA GLY A 81 -14.85 1.34 -13.23
C GLY A 81 -14.35 2.26 -12.11
N THR A 82 -15.28 2.73 -11.29
CA THR A 82 -15.06 3.72 -10.23
C THR A 82 -15.12 3.14 -8.82
N GLU A 83 -15.57 1.89 -8.68
CA GLU A 83 -15.75 1.27 -7.37
C GLU A 83 -14.41 0.96 -6.71
N ARG A 84 -14.31 1.29 -5.42
CA ARG A 84 -13.18 0.93 -4.59
C ARG A 84 -13.14 -0.57 -4.37
N SER A 85 -11.97 -1.17 -4.56
CA SER A 85 -11.75 -2.59 -4.31
C SER A 85 -10.49 -2.80 -3.48
N ILE A 86 -10.54 -3.78 -2.58
CA ILE A 86 -9.41 -4.16 -1.73
C ILE A 86 -9.28 -5.67 -1.79
N ASP A 87 -8.14 -6.17 -2.25
CA ASP A 87 -7.85 -7.60 -2.31
C ASP A 87 -6.33 -7.86 -2.23
N THR A 88 -5.95 -9.13 -2.36
CA THR A 88 -4.54 -9.59 -2.28
C THR A 88 -4.02 -10.13 -3.62
N ILE A 89 -4.79 -9.98 -4.71
CA ILE A 89 -4.49 -10.59 -6.00
C ILE A 89 -3.89 -9.53 -6.92
N ALA A 90 -2.63 -9.71 -7.32
CA ALA A 90 -1.96 -8.82 -8.27
C ALA A 90 -2.60 -8.88 -9.67
N ARG A 91 -2.78 -7.72 -10.30
CA ARG A 91 -3.43 -7.55 -11.62
C ARG A 91 -2.52 -6.93 -12.68
N ASP A 92 -1.42 -6.28 -12.27
CA ASP A 92 -0.45 -5.71 -13.20
C ASP A 92 0.99 -6.10 -12.86
N ARG A 93 1.94 -5.62 -13.66
CA ARG A 93 3.35 -5.98 -13.53
C ARG A 93 3.96 -5.42 -12.24
N LEU A 94 3.59 -4.20 -11.86
CA LEU A 94 4.11 -3.58 -10.64
C LEU A 94 3.58 -4.30 -9.39
N GLU A 95 2.27 -4.60 -9.35
CA GLU A 95 1.64 -5.40 -8.29
C GLU A 95 2.26 -6.80 -8.22
N SER A 96 2.54 -7.43 -9.37
CA SER A 96 3.19 -8.74 -9.43
C SER A 96 4.58 -8.72 -8.82
N VAL A 97 5.39 -7.68 -9.12
CA VAL A 97 6.72 -7.51 -8.52
C VAL A 97 6.64 -7.30 -7.01
N ALA A 98 5.62 -6.57 -6.53
CA ALA A 98 5.42 -6.40 -5.09
C ALA A 98 5.19 -7.74 -4.35
N THR A 99 4.64 -8.76 -5.01
CA THR A 99 4.43 -10.09 -4.40
C THR A 99 5.70 -10.92 -4.17
N VAL A 100 6.84 -10.49 -4.74
CA VAL A 100 8.15 -11.16 -4.59
C VAL A 100 8.67 -11.00 -3.17
N VAL A 101 8.40 -9.86 -2.53
CA VAL A 101 8.72 -9.64 -1.12
C VAL A 101 7.55 -10.18 -0.29
N LYS A 102 7.81 -11.22 0.51
CA LYS A 102 6.78 -11.82 1.35
C LYS A 102 6.57 -10.98 2.61
N PRO A 103 5.30 -10.67 2.98
CA PRO A 103 4.99 -10.06 4.26
C PRO A 103 5.49 -10.90 5.44
N PRO A 104 5.75 -10.28 6.60
CA PRO A 104 6.07 -11.00 7.82
C PRO A 104 4.98 -12.00 8.21
N ARG A 105 5.39 -13.15 8.71
CA ARG A 105 4.47 -14.15 9.26
C ARG A 105 3.98 -13.71 10.64
N ARG A 106 2.94 -14.40 11.12
CA ARG A 106 2.51 -14.32 12.52
C ARG A 106 3.70 -14.59 13.45
N SER A 107 3.81 -13.80 14.52
CA SER A 107 4.78 -14.03 15.58
C SER A 107 4.42 -15.27 16.39
N ALA A 108 5.43 -16.06 16.78
CA ALA A 108 5.26 -17.18 17.70
C ALA A 108 4.77 -16.71 19.08
N LYS A 109 5.15 -15.49 19.48
CA LYS A 109 4.79 -14.86 20.75
C LYS A 109 4.22 -13.45 20.50
N PRO A 110 2.98 -13.32 20.01
CA PRO A 110 2.46 -12.05 19.52
C PRO A 110 2.12 -11.02 20.61
N PHE A 111 2.11 -11.43 21.88
CA PHE A 111 1.81 -10.56 23.03
C PHE A 111 3.00 -10.39 23.97
N ASP A 112 4.17 -10.95 23.60
CA ASP A 112 5.40 -10.79 24.37
C ASP A 112 6.03 -9.44 23.99
N PRO A 113 6.09 -8.47 24.91
CA PRO A 113 6.60 -7.12 24.62
C PRO A 113 8.10 -7.11 24.32
N GLU A 114 8.83 -8.18 24.67
CA GLU A 114 10.25 -8.34 24.38
C GLU A 114 10.50 -9.11 23.09
N ALA A 115 9.46 -9.70 22.49
CA ALA A 115 9.62 -10.41 21.23
C ALA A 115 10.06 -9.42 20.13
N PRO A 116 11.09 -9.76 19.33
CA PRO A 116 11.46 -8.93 18.20
C PRO A 116 10.27 -8.83 17.26
N ASN A 117 9.97 -7.60 16.85
CA ASN A 117 9.07 -7.36 15.73
C ASN A 117 9.82 -7.84 14.48
N CYS A 118 9.56 -9.10 14.08
CA CYS A 118 10.18 -9.90 13.01
C CYS A 118 11.15 -10.98 13.51
#